data_AF-A0A9E5QK05-F1
#
_entry.id   AF-A0A9E5QK05-F1
#
_cell.length_a   1.000
_cell.length_b   1.000
_cell.length_c   1.000
_cell.angle_alpha   90.00
_cell.angle_beta   90.00
_cell.angle_gamma   90.00
#
_symmetry.space_group_name_H-M   'P 1'
#
loop_
_entity.id
_entity.type
_entity.pdbx_description
1 polymer ?
#
loop_
_entity_poly.entity_id
_entity_poly.type
_entity_poly.pdbx_seq_one_letter_code
_entity_poly.pdbx_strand_id
1 'polypeptide(L)'
;SYKADVLVRGDSIGYIGEVNADTIRAEHVINASGKVITPGFIDPHAHGDPLETPEFHNFLAMGVTTIVLGQDGSSPAVGALNKWFAEVEAENSAVNIALFSGHGSIR
;
A
#
# COMPACT_ATOMS: atom_id res chain seq x y z
N SER A 1 -9.39 -1.32 -23.83
CA SER A 1 -8.20 -1.49 -23.00
C SER A 1 -7.01 -0.88 -23.72
N TYR A 2 -6.08 -0.29 -22.98
CA TYR A 2 -4.82 0.20 -23.51
C TYR A 2 -3.73 -0.85 -23.24
N LYS A 3 -2.91 -1.18 -24.24
CA LYS A 3 -1.80 -2.14 -24.09
C LYS A 3 -0.51 -1.33 -23.98
N ALA A 4 0.22 -1.53 -22.89
CA ALA A 4 1.48 -0.85 -22.62
C ALA A 4 2.25 -1.63 -21.55
N ASP A 5 3.54 -1.32 -21.46
CA ASP A 5 4.40 -1.68 -20.34
C ASP A 5 4.37 -0.56 -19.29
N VAL A 6 4.67 -0.91 -18.05
CA VAL A 6 4.82 0.05 -16.94
C VAL A 6 6.23 -0.09 -16.39
N LEU A 7 7.00 0.99 -16.49
CA LEU A 7 8.35 1.05 -15.93
C LEU A 7 8.29 1.69 -14.54
N VAL A 8 8.79 0.98 -13.54
CA VAL A 8 8.92 1.46 -12.16
C VAL A 8 10.36 1.84 -11.90
N ARG A 9 10.58 3.00 -11.26
CA ARG A 9 11.90 3.46 -10.81
C ARG A 9 11.79 3.93 -9.36
N GLY A 10 12.39 3.16 -8.45
CA GLY A 10 12.25 3.41 -7.01
C GLY A 10 10.78 3.31 -6.60
N ASP A 11 10.25 4.39 -6.03
CA ASP A 11 8.89 4.53 -5.51
C ASP A 11 7.88 5.10 -6.52
N SER A 12 8.28 5.28 -7.78
CA SER A 12 7.48 5.99 -8.78
C SER A 12 7.29 5.22 -10.08
N ILE A 13 6.17 5.48 -10.75
CA ILE A 13 5.96 5.07 -12.14
C ILE A 13 6.74 6.04 -13.03
N GLY A 14 7.82 5.56 -13.62
CA GLY A 14 8.70 6.37 -14.45
C GLY A 14 8.21 6.53 -15.89
N TYR A 15 7.50 5.52 -16.42
CA TYR A 15 6.98 5.54 -17.79
C TYR A 15 5.82 4.55 -17.97
N ILE A 16 4.88 4.91 -18.83
CA ILE A 16 3.81 4.03 -19.31
C ILE A 16 3.78 4.12 -20.84
N GLY A 17 3.96 3.00 -21.51
CA GLY A 17 4.01 2.93 -22.97
C GLY A 17 4.73 1.67 -23.45
N GLU A 18 5.04 1.60 -24.74
CA GLU A 18 5.83 0.49 -25.27
C GLU A 18 7.31 0.65 -24.84
N VAL A 19 7.87 -0.38 -24.20
CA VAL A 19 9.26 -0.40 -23.77
C VAL A 19 10.10 -1.25 -24.72
N ASN A 20 11.09 -0.61 -25.35
CA ASN A 20 12.07 -1.34 -26.15
C ASN A 20 13.14 -1.96 -25.23
N ALA A 21 13.17 -3.29 -25.17
CA ALA A 21 14.12 -4.05 -24.36
C ALA A 21 15.59 -3.92 -24.80
N ASP A 22 15.85 -3.47 -26.03
CA ASP A 22 17.21 -3.21 -26.53
C ASP A 22 17.78 -1.90 -25.96
N THR A 23 16.93 -0.95 -25.58
CA THR A 23 17.34 0.37 -25.10
C THR A 23 17.14 0.57 -23.60
N ILE A 24 16.16 -0.10 -23.00
CA ILE A 24 15.85 -0.01 -21.58
C ILE A 24 16.17 -1.36 -20.91
N ARG A 25 17.07 -1.34 -19.93
CA ARG A 25 17.34 -2.49 -19.06
C ARG A 25 16.67 -2.27 -17.71
N ALA A 26 15.76 -3.16 -17.35
CA ALA A 26 15.19 -3.25 -16.01
C ALA A 26 15.91 -4.34 -15.20
N GLU A 27 16.13 -4.09 -13.91
CA GLU A 27 16.70 -5.09 -12.98
C GLU A 27 15.78 -6.31 -12.83
N HIS A 28 14.46 -6.05 -12.83
CA HIS A 28 13.42 -7.06 -12.74
C HIS A 28 12.38 -6.85 -13.85
N VAL A 29 11.98 -7.94 -14.50
CA VAL A 29 10.96 -7.95 -15.55
C VAL A 29 9.87 -8.95 -15.19
N ILE A 30 8.62 -8.49 -15.18
CA ILE A 30 7.44 -9.33 -14.95
C ILE A 30 6.64 -9.40 -16.25
N ASN A 31 6.44 -10.61 -16.77
CA ASN A 31 5.60 -10.81 -17.95
C ASN A 31 4.11 -10.83 -17.56
N ALA A 32 3.42 -9.71 -17.77
CA ALA A 32 1.99 -9.56 -17.52
C ALA A 32 1.10 -9.90 -18.74
N SER A 33 1.59 -10.65 -19.72
CA SER A 33 0.82 -11.02 -20.92
C SER A 33 -0.49 -11.71 -20.56
N GLY A 34 -1.62 -11.21 -21.10
CA GLY A 34 -2.95 -11.74 -20.80
C GLY A 34 -3.45 -11.43 -19.38
N LYS A 35 -2.75 -10.57 -18.63
CA LYS A 35 -3.17 -10.02 -17.34
C LYS A 35 -3.50 -8.53 -17.48
N VAL A 36 -4.01 -7.94 -16.40
CA VAL A 36 -4.26 -6.50 -16.29
C VAL A 36 -3.31 -5.95 -15.23
N ILE A 37 -2.67 -4.83 -15.55
CA ILE A 37 -1.93 -4.03 -14.58
C ILE A 37 -2.86 -2.90 -14.14
N THR A 38 -3.03 -2.73 -12.83
CA THR A 38 -3.83 -1.67 -12.22
C THR A 38 -2.98 -0.93 -11.18
N PRO A 39 -3.40 0.25 -10.72
CA PRO A 39 -2.99 0.73 -9.41
C PRO A 39 -3.29 -0.34 -8.35
N GLY A 40 -2.50 -0.36 -7.28
CA GLY A 40 -2.86 -1.15 -6.10
C GLY A 40 -4.17 -0.64 -5.49
N PHE A 41 -4.96 -1.56 -4.94
CA PHE A 41 -6.27 -1.19 -4.40
C PHE A 41 -6.13 -0.45 -3.07
N ILE A 42 -7.05 0.47 -2.84
CA ILE A 42 -7.17 1.24 -1.61
C ILE A 42 -8.41 0.73 -0.89
N ASP A 43 -8.23 0.14 0.29
CA ASP A 43 -9.33 -0.26 1.16
C ASP A 43 -9.68 0.89 2.12
N PRO A 44 -10.81 1.59 1.91
CA PRO A 44 -11.17 2.76 2.71
C PRO A 44 -11.70 2.38 4.10
N HIS A 45 -11.91 1.10 4.40
CA HIS A 45 -12.51 0.65 5.65
C HIS A 45 -11.93 -0.67 6.11
N ALA A 46 -10.82 -0.60 6.85
CA ALA A 46 -10.11 -1.76 7.36
C ALA A 46 -10.03 -1.76 8.90
N HIS A 47 -9.92 -2.97 9.44
CA HIS A 47 -9.55 -3.24 10.82
C HIS A 47 -8.27 -4.06 10.84
N GLY A 48 -7.33 -3.71 11.71
CA GLY A 48 -6.04 -4.38 11.85
C GLY A 48 -5.06 -3.55 12.68
N ASP A 49 -4.00 -4.20 13.17
CA ASP A 49 -2.94 -3.55 13.94
C ASP A 49 -1.59 -3.74 13.23
N PRO A 50 -0.98 -2.67 12.68
CA PRO A 50 0.32 -2.75 12.02
C PRO A 50 1.49 -3.10 12.94
N LEU A 51 1.36 -2.92 14.26
CA LEU A 51 2.41 -3.29 15.22
C LEU A 51 2.36 -4.77 15.60
N GLU A 52 1.21 -5.43 15.40
CA GLU A 52 1.07 -6.87 15.64
C GLU A 52 1.18 -7.72 14.37
N THR A 53 0.71 -7.20 13.23
CA THR A 53 0.71 -7.92 11.94
C THR A 53 1.12 -6.98 10.81
N PRO A 54 2.39 -6.54 10.75
CA PRO A 54 2.85 -5.60 9.74
C PRO A 54 2.78 -6.18 8.31
N GLU A 55 2.77 -7.50 8.15
CA GLU A 55 2.83 -8.17 6.85
C GLU A 55 1.52 -8.13 6.07
N PHE A 56 0.37 -7.96 6.74
CA PHE A 56 -0.96 -7.81 6.14
C PHE A 56 -1.23 -8.73 4.92
N HIS A 57 -0.83 -9.99 5.00
CA HIS A 57 -0.91 -10.94 3.87
C HIS A 57 -2.31 -11.10 3.30
N ASN A 58 -3.35 -10.95 4.13
CA ASN A 58 -4.75 -10.96 3.72
C ASN A 58 -5.08 -9.84 2.73
N PHE A 59 -4.61 -8.61 2.98
CA PHE A 59 -4.83 -7.46 2.11
C PHE A 59 -4.02 -7.59 0.81
N LEU A 60 -2.73 -7.95 0.92
CA LEU A 60 -1.87 -8.15 -0.25
C LEU A 60 -2.39 -9.24 -1.19
N ALA A 61 -2.92 -10.34 -0.65
CA ALA A 61 -3.51 -11.42 -1.46
C ALA A 61 -4.71 -10.96 -2.31
N MET A 62 -5.38 -9.87 -1.91
CA MET A 62 -6.47 -9.26 -2.66
C MET A 62 -6.02 -8.11 -3.57
N GLY A 63 -4.73 -7.78 -3.60
CA GLY A 63 -4.17 -6.66 -4.36
C GLY A 63 -4.32 -5.29 -3.67
N VAL A 64 -4.65 -5.26 -2.38
CA VAL A 64 -4.71 -4.03 -1.58
C VAL A 64 -3.30 -3.60 -1.20
N THR A 65 -2.96 -2.34 -1.52
CA THR A 65 -1.66 -1.73 -1.21
C THR A 65 -1.76 -0.58 -0.21
N THR A 66 -2.97 -0.12 0.08
CA THR A 66 -3.23 0.94 1.06
C THR A 66 -4.50 0.61 1.84
N ILE A 67 -4.44 0.74 3.16
CA ILE A 67 -5.60 0.57 4.04
C ILE A 67 -5.85 1.85 4.84
N VAL A 68 -7.12 2.09 5.16
CA VAL A 68 -7.53 3.17 6.05
C VAL A 68 -8.06 2.57 7.36
N LEU A 69 -7.29 2.75 8.43
CA LEU A 69 -7.64 2.34 9.80
C LEU A 69 -8.41 3.47 10.52
N GLY A 70 -8.79 3.23 11.77
CA GLY A 70 -9.50 4.24 12.57
C GLY A 70 -11.03 4.18 12.43
N GLN A 71 -11.54 3.05 11.95
CA GLN A 71 -12.94 2.86 11.61
C GLN A 71 -13.83 2.66 12.85
N ASP A 72 -15.12 2.89 12.69
CA ASP A 72 -16.15 2.61 13.71
C ASP A 72 -15.90 3.25 15.09
N GLY A 73 -15.24 4.41 15.07
CA GLY A 73 -14.91 5.15 16.28
C GLY A 73 -13.73 4.58 17.06
N SER A 74 -13.03 3.57 16.55
CA SER A 74 -11.87 2.95 17.17
C SER A 74 -10.59 3.32 16.43
N SER A 75 -9.64 3.88 17.15
CA SER A 75 -8.26 4.11 16.71
C SER A 75 -7.29 3.73 17.84
N PRO A 76 -5.98 3.58 17.57
CA PRO A 76 -4.99 3.30 18.60
C PRO A 76 -5.13 4.25 19.80
N ALA A 77 -5.23 3.69 21.00
CA ALA A 77 -5.40 4.45 22.25
C ALA A 77 -4.05 4.97 22.76
N VAL A 78 -3.43 5.85 21.98
CA VAL A 78 -2.09 6.39 22.25
C VAL A 78 -2.17 7.87 22.65
N GLY A 79 -1.32 8.29 23.58
CA GLY A 79 -1.28 9.69 24.03
C GLY A 79 -0.79 10.66 22.95
N ALA A 80 -0.01 10.20 21.97
CA ALA A 80 0.49 11.02 20.88
C ALA A 80 0.57 10.20 19.58
N LEU A 81 -0.31 10.51 18.61
CA LEU A 81 -0.40 9.77 17.34
C LEU A 81 0.90 9.79 16.53
N ASN A 82 1.70 10.85 16.63
CA ASN A 82 2.99 10.93 15.94
C ASN A 82 4.00 9.88 16.42
N LYS A 83 3.95 9.48 17.70
CA LYS A 83 4.80 8.39 18.21
C LYS A 83 4.36 7.05 17.62
N TRP A 84 3.06 6.81 17.59
CA TRP A 84 2.51 5.61 16.97
C TRP A 84 2.85 5.53 15.48
N PHE A 85 2.74 6.63 14.73
CA PHE A 85 3.18 6.65 13.33
C PHE A 85 4.68 6.31 13.17
N ALA A 86 5.55 6.81 14.05
CA ALA A 86 6.96 6.48 14.02
C ALA A 86 7.24 4.99 14.32
N GLU A 87 6.46 4.38 15.23
CA GLU A 87 6.51 2.95 15.51
C GLU A 87 6.05 2.14 14.28
N VAL A 88 4.94 2.53 13.65
CA VAL A 88 4.43 1.88 12.43
C VAL A 88 5.41 1.99 11.26
N GLU A 89 6.04 3.15 11.07
CA GLU A 89 7.10 3.33 10.07
C GLU A 89 8.30 2.41 10.33
N ALA A 90 8.68 2.21 11.59
CA ALA A 90 9.79 1.34 11.96
C ALA A 90 9.52 -0.15 11.68
N GLU A 91 8.25 -0.58 11.74
CA GLU A 91 7.87 -1.97 11.46
C GLU A 91 7.82 -2.33 9.97
N ASN A 92 8.02 -1.37 9.07
CA ASN A 92 8.01 -1.59 7.62
C ASN A 92 6.74 -2.32 7.15
N SER A 93 5.57 -1.78 7.50
CA SER A 93 4.30 -2.38 7.12
C SER A 93 4.22 -2.63 5.61
N ALA A 94 3.68 -3.79 5.23
CA ALA A 94 3.63 -4.25 3.85
C ALA A 94 2.59 -3.50 2.99
N VAL A 95 1.70 -2.73 3.63
CA VAL A 95 0.75 -1.83 2.97
C VAL A 95 0.93 -0.41 3.50
N ASN A 96 0.55 0.58 2.69
CA ASN A 96 0.49 1.96 3.17
C ASN A 96 -0.69 2.12 4.14
N ILE A 97 -0.51 2.97 5.16
CA ILE A 97 -1.52 3.17 6.21
C ILE A 97 -1.93 4.64 6.26
N ALA A 98 -3.24 4.86 6.13
CA ALA A 98 -3.90 6.08 6.57
C ALA A 98 -4.75 5.79 7.81
N LEU A 99 -4.97 6.79 8.66
CA LEU A 99 -5.68 6.62 9.92
C LEU A 99 -6.68 7.75 10.15
N PHE A 100 -7.93 7.39 10.44
CA PHE A 100 -8.90 8.29 11.07
C PHE A 100 -8.72 8.32 12.59
N SER A 101 -9.08 9.44 13.22
CA SER A 101 -9.15 9.54 14.68
C SER A 101 -10.51 9.03 15.17
N GLY A 102 -10.51 7.94 15.95
CA GLY A 102 -11.72 7.29 16.41
C GLY A 102 -12.41 8.08 17.53
N HIS A 103 -13.68 8.46 17.34
CA HIS A 103 -14.43 9.18 18.37
C HIS A 103 -14.49 8.42 19.71
N GLY A 104 -14.71 7.10 19.68
CA GLY A 104 -14.75 6.25 20.88
C GLY A 104 -13.42 6.19 21.61
N SER A 105 -12.30 6.20 20.88
CA SER A 105 -10.95 6.23 21.47
C SER A 105 -10.54 7.59 22.07
N ILE A 106 -11.15 8.70 21.62
CA ILE A 106 -10.84 10.06 22.12
C ILE A 106 -11.67 10.42 23.37
N ARG A 107 -12.86 9.84 23.52
CA ARG A 107 -13.74 10.11 24.67
C ARG A 107 -13.20 9.57 25.97
#